data_AF-A0A521A1R3-F1
#
_entry.id   AF-A0A521A1R3-F1
#
_cell.length_a   1.000
_cell.length_b   1.000
_cell.length_c   1.000
_cell.angle_alpha   90.00
_cell.angle_beta   90.00
_cell.angle_gamma   90.00
#
_symmetry.space_group_name_H-M   'P 1'
#
loop_
_entity.id
_entity.type
_entity.pdbx_description
1 polymer ?
#
loop_
_entity_poly.entity_id
_entity_poly.type
_entity_poly.pdbx_seq_one_letter_code
_entity_poly.pdbx_strand_id
1 'polypeptide(L)'
;MKKNITSYLSSLCMIALMFSCSTDDKVVDDVINSVTAGAVLRTTTVNNTDMPLGDDSVSFSIEIEEQDVEGGALLSQVNVFLGFKDNTDDGIDTDIAEVFVETITADQFYEGPFGLPRAMLNYPITMMRSLLGQDADAPQGGDQYQIRLELELTDGRVFGVDNAGGIITGGFFNSPFFYNANVTCPFDTSLAETFSYTSYDMGPGDGSGGQQATGFGPYSSTITWTEQFDEDDELIEGLYGTPDFSFGMFEDVWGDSPATSPNAQILWFCSELLPQGADQYSDSYTYTITNVDGPTMTIMWVNTWGDIGTVDLTREGNADWPIIFGGTD
;
A
#
# COMPACT_ATOMS: atom_id res chain seq x y z
N MET A 1 89.72 -36.93 -3.71
CA MET A 1 88.97 -35.75 -4.21
C MET A 1 87.49 -35.97 -3.92
N LYS A 2 86.95 -35.28 -2.91
CA LYS A 2 85.55 -35.40 -2.45
C LYS A 2 84.66 -34.44 -3.26
N LYS A 3 83.51 -34.94 -3.71
CA LYS A 3 82.49 -34.25 -4.53
C LYS A 3 81.74 -33.19 -3.73
N ASN A 4 81.49 -32.05 -4.36
CA ASN A 4 80.68 -30.93 -3.86
C ASN A 4 79.20 -31.34 -3.79
N ILE A 5 78.71 -31.68 -2.59
CA ILE A 5 77.31 -32.06 -2.33
C ILE A 5 76.49 -30.91 -1.71
N THR A 6 77.13 -29.82 -1.30
CA THR A 6 76.47 -28.75 -0.53
C THR A 6 75.70 -27.71 -1.35
N SER A 7 75.73 -27.73 -2.68
CA SER A 7 75.03 -26.72 -3.51
C SER A 7 73.65 -27.15 -4.02
N TYR A 8 73.31 -28.44 -4.00
CA TYR A 8 72.03 -28.93 -4.55
C TYR A 8 70.92 -29.06 -3.50
N LEU A 9 71.26 -29.03 -2.20
CA LEU A 9 70.30 -29.20 -1.12
C LEU A 9 69.50 -27.91 -0.83
N SER A 10 70.07 -26.74 -1.15
CA SER A 10 69.39 -25.45 -0.96
C SER A 10 68.42 -25.12 -2.12
N SER A 11 68.76 -25.53 -3.35
CA SER A 11 67.88 -25.33 -4.52
C SER A 11 66.74 -26.34 -4.62
N LEU A 12 66.85 -27.52 -4.00
CA LEU A 12 65.75 -28.51 -3.94
C LEU A 12 64.70 -28.12 -2.88
N CYS A 13 65.09 -27.41 -1.82
CA CYS A 13 64.19 -26.94 -0.78
C CYS A 13 63.34 -25.73 -1.22
N MET A 14 63.78 -25.00 -2.26
CA MET A 14 63.06 -23.82 -2.78
C MET A 14 62.07 -24.17 -3.90
N ILE A 15 62.24 -25.31 -4.58
CA ILE A 15 61.28 -25.84 -5.57
C ILE A 15 60.12 -26.57 -4.87
N ALA A 16 60.33 -27.13 -3.67
CA ALA A 16 59.28 -27.77 -2.88
C ALA A 16 58.25 -26.79 -2.26
N LEU A 17 58.53 -25.49 -2.26
CA LEU A 17 57.60 -24.46 -1.77
C LEU A 17 56.60 -23.96 -2.84
N MET A 18 56.77 -24.36 -4.11
CA MET A 18 55.88 -23.96 -5.21
C MET A 18 54.69 -24.91 -5.42
N PHE A 19 54.58 -25.98 -4.62
CA PHE A 19 53.46 -26.95 -4.65
C PHE A 19 52.58 -26.94 -3.39
N SER A 20 52.75 -25.95 -2.51
CA SER A 20 51.82 -25.70 -1.41
C SER A 20 50.95 -24.48 -1.72
N CYS A 21 50.33 -24.47 -2.89
CA CYS A 21 49.02 -23.85 -2.99
C CYS A 21 48.10 -24.87 -2.33
N SER A 22 47.92 -24.79 -1.00
CA SER A 22 46.73 -25.40 -0.42
C SER A 22 45.58 -24.75 -1.17
N THR A 23 44.78 -25.55 -1.86
CA THR A 23 43.36 -25.24 -1.96
C THR A 23 42.91 -25.13 -0.52
N ASP A 24 42.99 -23.91 0.04
CA ASP A 24 42.20 -23.54 1.19
C ASP A 24 40.77 -23.71 0.70
N ASP A 25 40.20 -24.89 0.94
CA ASP A 25 38.76 -25.09 0.89
C ASP A 25 38.20 -24.18 1.97
N LYS A 26 37.96 -22.92 1.58
CA LYS A 26 37.40 -21.95 2.49
C LYS A 26 35.98 -22.42 2.74
N VAL A 27 35.56 -22.38 4.00
CA VAL A 27 34.15 -22.59 4.37
C VAL A 27 33.22 -21.71 3.53
N VAL A 28 33.71 -20.54 3.07
CA VAL A 28 32.99 -19.66 2.14
C VAL A 28 32.81 -20.30 0.75
N ASP A 29 33.81 -20.99 0.22
CA ASP A 29 33.71 -21.68 -1.08
C ASP A 29 32.81 -22.91 -0.96
N ASP A 30 32.84 -23.63 0.16
CA ASP A 30 31.87 -24.70 0.45
C ASP A 30 30.45 -24.14 0.54
N VAL A 31 30.26 -22.98 1.19
CA VAL A 31 28.95 -22.33 1.29
C VAL A 31 28.46 -21.87 -0.09
N ILE A 32 29.28 -21.18 -0.88
CA ILE A 32 28.90 -20.71 -2.22
C ILE A 32 28.62 -21.88 -3.17
N ASN A 33 29.44 -22.94 -3.13
CA ASN A 33 29.23 -24.14 -3.96
C ASN A 33 28.10 -25.04 -3.45
N SER A 34 27.68 -24.89 -2.19
CA SER A 34 26.51 -25.58 -1.62
C SER A 34 25.19 -24.86 -1.86
N VAL A 35 25.23 -23.60 -2.30
CA VAL A 35 24.02 -22.79 -2.55
C VAL A 35 23.66 -22.89 -4.03
N THR A 36 22.50 -23.48 -4.32
CA THR A 36 21.93 -23.45 -5.66
C THR A 36 21.40 -22.05 -5.96
N ALA A 37 21.82 -21.47 -7.10
CA ALA A 37 21.28 -20.19 -7.56
C ALA A 37 19.76 -20.29 -7.78
N GLY A 38 19.01 -19.36 -7.18
CA GLY A 38 17.56 -19.26 -7.36
C GLY A 38 17.18 -18.60 -8.68
N ALA A 39 15.89 -18.33 -8.84
CA ALA A 39 15.34 -17.49 -9.90
C ALA A 39 14.49 -16.38 -9.27
N VAL A 40 14.36 -15.27 -9.99
CA VAL A 40 13.52 -14.14 -9.60
C VAL A 40 12.58 -13.78 -10.73
N LEU A 41 11.42 -13.23 -10.37
CA LEU A 41 10.43 -12.70 -11.29
C LEU A 41 10.24 -11.22 -11.01
N ARG A 42 11.09 -10.40 -11.64
CA ARG A 42 11.24 -8.98 -11.37
C ARG A 42 10.08 -8.21 -11.97
N THR A 43 9.48 -7.30 -11.21
CA THR A 43 8.52 -6.33 -11.76
C THR A 43 9.31 -5.21 -12.43
N THR A 44 9.21 -5.12 -13.75
CA THR A 44 9.93 -4.10 -14.53
C THR A 44 9.09 -2.84 -14.72
N THR A 45 7.77 -3.00 -14.79
CA THR A 45 6.82 -1.89 -14.98
C THR A 45 5.53 -2.17 -14.22
N VAL A 46 4.95 -1.16 -13.57
CA VAL A 46 3.57 -1.17 -13.04
C VAL A 46 2.79 -0.14 -13.83
N ASN A 47 1.83 -0.60 -14.65
CA ASN A 47 0.99 0.30 -15.46
C ASN A 47 -0.28 0.70 -14.71
N ASN A 48 -0.92 -0.26 -14.02
CA ASN A 48 -2.10 0.00 -13.21
C ASN A 48 -2.29 -1.07 -12.13
N THR A 49 -2.53 -0.64 -10.90
CA THR A 49 -2.95 -1.48 -9.77
C THR A 49 -4.24 -0.98 -9.14
N ASP A 50 -4.83 0.09 -9.64
CA ASP A 50 -6.01 0.71 -9.03
C ASP A 50 -7.28 0.31 -9.79
N MET A 51 -8.27 -0.12 -9.03
CA MET A 51 -9.56 -0.64 -9.50
C MET A 51 -10.66 0.29 -8.99
N PRO A 52 -10.87 1.45 -9.65
CA PRO A 52 -11.91 2.39 -9.25
C PRO A 52 -13.30 1.76 -9.33
N LEU A 53 -14.08 1.91 -8.26
CA LEU A 53 -15.47 1.47 -8.21
C LEU A 53 -16.28 2.10 -9.34
N GLY A 54 -17.13 1.29 -9.97
CA GLY A 54 -18.03 1.73 -11.04
C GLY A 54 -17.38 1.86 -12.43
N ASP A 55 -16.06 1.62 -12.57
CA ASP A 55 -15.40 1.57 -13.86
C ASP A 55 -15.05 0.13 -14.27
N ASP A 56 -15.91 -0.48 -15.08
CA ASP A 56 -15.69 -1.85 -15.60
C ASP A 56 -14.63 -1.93 -16.72
N SER A 57 -14.06 -0.80 -17.15
CA SER A 57 -13.07 -0.76 -18.24
C SER A 57 -11.62 -0.94 -17.77
N VAL A 58 -11.38 -0.87 -16.44
CA VAL A 58 -10.04 -0.95 -15.86
C VAL A 58 -9.49 -2.38 -15.87
N SER A 59 -8.15 -2.46 -15.86
CA SER A 59 -7.41 -3.72 -15.80
C SER A 59 -6.22 -3.59 -14.86
N PHE A 60 -5.95 -4.61 -14.06
CA PHE A 60 -4.65 -4.76 -13.41
C PHE A 60 -3.60 -5.00 -14.50
N SER A 61 -2.50 -4.25 -14.50
CA SER A 61 -1.49 -4.32 -15.56
C SER A 61 -0.07 -4.08 -15.05
N ILE A 62 0.79 -5.11 -15.21
CA ILE A 62 2.21 -5.06 -14.85
C ILE A 62 3.07 -5.81 -15.89
N GLU A 63 4.35 -5.45 -15.97
CA GLU A 63 5.36 -6.20 -16.71
C GLU A 63 6.27 -6.95 -15.74
N ILE A 64 6.47 -8.25 -16.00
CA ILE A 64 7.37 -9.12 -15.26
C ILE A 64 8.53 -9.58 -16.15
N GLU A 65 9.71 -9.75 -15.56
CA GLU A 65 10.94 -10.24 -16.20
C GLU A 65 11.51 -11.39 -15.37
N GLU A 66 11.68 -12.56 -15.98
CA GLU A 66 12.32 -13.68 -15.29
C GLU A 66 13.84 -13.59 -15.42
N GLN A 67 14.53 -13.93 -14.33
CA GLN A 67 15.98 -14.01 -14.30
C GLN A 67 16.43 -15.20 -13.45
N ASP A 68 17.16 -16.11 -14.07
CA ASP A 68 17.87 -17.23 -13.44
C ASP A 68 19.39 -17.20 -13.73
N VAL A 69 20.09 -18.25 -13.31
CA VAL A 69 21.54 -18.42 -13.52
C VAL A 69 21.94 -18.67 -14.98
N GLU A 70 21.01 -19.11 -15.82
CA GLU A 70 21.19 -19.33 -17.27
C GLU A 70 20.64 -18.19 -18.12
N GLY A 71 20.30 -17.04 -17.51
CA GLY A 71 19.78 -15.88 -18.22
C GLY A 71 18.35 -16.06 -18.71
N GLY A 72 17.54 -16.81 -17.96
CA GLY A 72 16.13 -17.08 -18.21
C GLY A 72 15.85 -18.30 -19.08
N ALA A 73 16.89 -19.06 -19.41
CA ALA A 73 16.74 -20.31 -20.15
C ALA A 73 16.10 -21.44 -19.32
N LEU A 74 16.04 -21.30 -17.98
CA LEU A 74 15.36 -22.26 -17.12
C LEU A 74 13.87 -21.94 -16.96
N LEU A 75 13.35 -20.81 -17.45
CA LEU A 75 11.91 -20.51 -17.41
C LEU A 75 11.11 -21.63 -18.07
N SER A 76 10.26 -22.30 -17.29
CA SER A 76 9.27 -23.24 -17.84
C SER A 76 7.93 -22.54 -18.00
N GLN A 77 7.39 -22.01 -16.91
CA GLN A 77 6.10 -21.34 -16.88
C GLN A 77 5.92 -20.46 -15.65
N VAL A 78 4.97 -19.53 -15.72
CA VAL A 78 4.44 -18.80 -14.57
C VAL A 78 2.96 -19.14 -14.40
N ASN A 79 2.57 -19.62 -13.23
CA ASN A 79 1.16 -19.83 -12.88
C ASN A 79 0.62 -18.62 -12.15
N VAL A 80 -0.59 -18.20 -12.51
CA VAL A 80 -1.25 -17.02 -11.96
C VAL A 80 -2.50 -17.44 -11.20
N PHE A 81 -2.62 -16.92 -9.99
CA PHE A 81 -3.74 -17.13 -9.08
C PHE A 81 -4.35 -15.79 -8.70
N LEU A 82 -5.66 -15.79 -8.46
CA LEU A 82 -6.45 -14.61 -8.12
C LEU A 82 -7.32 -14.92 -6.90
N GLY A 83 -7.22 -14.10 -5.86
CA GLY A 83 -8.15 -14.08 -4.73
C GLY A 83 -8.77 -12.70 -4.54
N PHE A 84 -9.64 -12.58 -3.55
CA PHE A 84 -10.19 -11.30 -3.10
C PHE A 84 -10.13 -11.21 -1.58
N LYS A 85 -9.70 -10.05 -1.10
CA LYS A 85 -9.66 -9.71 0.32
C LYS A 85 -10.62 -8.55 0.56
N ASP A 86 -11.63 -8.82 1.35
CA ASP A 86 -12.49 -7.84 1.98
C ASP A 86 -11.73 -7.23 3.16
N ASN A 87 -11.52 -5.93 3.09
CA ASN A 87 -10.92 -5.13 4.17
C ASN A 87 -11.95 -4.19 4.81
N THR A 88 -13.20 -4.27 4.39
CA THR A 88 -14.27 -3.41 4.86
C THR A 88 -14.85 -4.00 6.15
N ASP A 89 -14.90 -3.19 7.22
CA ASP A 89 -15.41 -3.63 8.52
C ASP A 89 -16.90 -3.28 8.69
N ASP A 90 -17.75 -3.82 7.81
CA ASP A 90 -19.22 -3.65 7.85
C ASP A 90 -19.95 -4.81 8.55
N GLY A 91 -19.20 -5.79 9.05
CA GLY A 91 -19.70 -6.99 9.70
C GLY A 91 -20.08 -8.12 8.74
N ILE A 92 -19.84 -7.97 7.44
CA ILE A 92 -19.94 -9.00 6.41
C ILE A 92 -18.52 -9.30 5.92
N ASP A 93 -18.15 -10.58 5.87
CA ASP A 93 -16.87 -11.02 5.32
C ASP A 93 -17.11 -11.63 3.94
N THR A 94 -16.63 -10.92 2.91
CA THR A 94 -16.73 -11.34 1.51
C THR A 94 -15.40 -11.81 0.91
N ASP A 95 -14.42 -12.19 1.75
CA ASP A 95 -13.17 -12.82 1.30
C ASP A 95 -13.44 -13.99 0.33
N ILE A 96 -12.71 -14.02 -0.78
CA ILE A 96 -12.75 -15.11 -1.76
C ILE A 96 -11.38 -15.74 -1.86
N ALA A 97 -11.31 -17.03 -1.51
CA ALA A 97 -10.09 -17.83 -1.62
C ALA A 97 -9.56 -17.84 -3.06
N GLU A 98 -8.24 -18.00 -3.21
CA GLU A 98 -7.60 -17.95 -4.52
C GLU A 98 -8.11 -19.02 -5.49
N VAL A 99 -8.26 -18.62 -6.75
CA VAL A 99 -8.57 -19.47 -7.89
C VAL A 99 -7.44 -19.40 -8.92
N PHE A 100 -7.23 -20.48 -9.64
CA PHE A 100 -6.27 -20.51 -10.75
C PHE A 100 -6.81 -19.70 -11.94
N VAL A 101 -5.99 -18.79 -12.47
CA VAL A 101 -6.32 -17.93 -13.61
C VAL A 101 -5.81 -18.56 -14.90
N GLU A 102 -4.49 -18.70 -15.02
CA GLU A 102 -3.82 -19.21 -16.22
C GLU A 102 -2.39 -19.68 -15.94
N THR A 103 -1.82 -20.36 -16.94
CA THR A 103 -0.39 -20.67 -17.03
C THR A 103 0.18 -19.89 -18.21
N ILE A 104 1.23 -19.12 -17.98
CA ILE A 104 2.00 -18.42 -19.00
C ILE A 104 3.26 -19.22 -19.27
N THR A 105 3.30 -19.93 -20.39
CA THR A 105 4.44 -20.75 -20.78
C THR A 105 5.58 -19.91 -21.35
N ALA A 106 6.81 -20.41 -21.31
CA ALA A 106 8.00 -19.68 -21.76
C ALA A 106 7.89 -19.11 -23.19
N ASP A 107 7.15 -19.75 -24.11
CA ASP A 107 6.93 -19.27 -25.48
C ASP A 107 5.99 -18.07 -25.59
N GLN A 108 5.25 -17.75 -24.53
CA GLN A 108 4.42 -16.55 -24.44
C GLN A 108 5.20 -15.32 -23.95
N PHE A 109 6.43 -15.52 -23.46
CA PHE A 109 7.33 -14.43 -23.08
C PHE A 109 8.03 -13.87 -24.32
N TYR A 110 8.33 -12.57 -24.30
CA TYR A 110 9.15 -11.90 -25.30
C TYR A 110 10.54 -11.56 -24.74
N GLU A 111 11.51 -11.42 -25.63
CA GLU A 111 12.87 -11.03 -25.23
C GLU A 111 12.91 -9.56 -24.81
N GLY A 112 13.33 -9.31 -23.57
CA GLY A 112 13.52 -7.98 -23.01
C GLY A 112 14.85 -7.33 -23.44
N PRO A 113 15.09 -6.06 -23.06
CA PRO A 113 16.26 -5.27 -23.48
C PRO A 113 17.62 -5.87 -23.12
N PHE A 114 17.66 -6.77 -22.14
CA PHE A 114 18.88 -7.44 -21.67
C PHE A 114 18.95 -8.93 -22.07
N GLY A 115 18.08 -9.38 -22.97
CA GLY A 115 17.99 -10.78 -23.39
C GLY A 115 17.25 -11.69 -22.40
N LEU A 116 16.63 -11.12 -21.36
CA LEU A 116 15.83 -11.84 -20.37
C LEU A 116 14.36 -11.92 -20.80
N PRO A 117 13.65 -13.03 -20.53
CA PRO A 117 12.24 -13.20 -20.90
C PRO A 117 11.33 -12.27 -20.09
N ARG A 118 10.39 -11.61 -20.78
CA ARG A 118 9.37 -10.74 -20.20
C ARG A 118 7.95 -11.12 -20.59
N ALA A 119 6.99 -10.85 -19.72
CA ALA A 119 5.57 -10.99 -20.01
C ALA A 119 4.77 -9.81 -19.44
N MET A 120 3.73 -9.41 -20.17
CA MET A 120 2.73 -8.47 -19.71
C MET A 120 1.57 -9.23 -19.08
N LEU A 121 1.31 -8.97 -17.80
CA LEU A 121 0.09 -9.41 -17.12
C LEU A 121 -0.95 -8.32 -17.30
N ASN A 122 -2.13 -8.68 -17.81
CA ASN A 122 -3.23 -7.74 -17.99
C ASN A 122 -4.57 -8.42 -17.69
N TYR A 123 -5.14 -8.12 -16.53
CA TYR A 123 -6.37 -8.73 -16.03
C TYR A 123 -7.49 -7.69 -15.91
N PRO A 124 -8.45 -7.65 -16.85
CA PRO A 124 -9.63 -6.79 -16.75
C PRO A 124 -10.46 -7.10 -15.50
N ILE A 125 -11.00 -6.06 -14.86
CA ILE A 125 -11.79 -6.24 -13.63
C ILE A 125 -13.00 -7.16 -13.85
N THR A 126 -13.64 -7.08 -15.01
CA THR A 126 -14.76 -7.95 -15.38
C THR A 126 -14.37 -9.43 -15.49
N MET A 127 -13.15 -9.73 -15.95
CA MET A 127 -12.60 -11.09 -15.98
C MET A 127 -12.34 -11.59 -14.55
N MET A 128 -11.68 -10.75 -13.72
CA MET A 128 -11.35 -11.10 -12.33
C MET A 128 -12.61 -11.43 -11.53
N ARG A 129 -13.63 -10.56 -11.60
CA ARG A 129 -14.92 -10.75 -10.93
C ARG A 129 -15.65 -12.00 -11.42
N SER A 130 -15.61 -12.26 -12.73
CA SER A 130 -16.19 -13.48 -13.30
C SER A 130 -15.50 -14.75 -12.81
N LEU A 131 -14.17 -14.75 -12.64
CA LEU A 131 -13.42 -15.91 -12.14
C LEU A 131 -13.71 -16.18 -10.66
N LEU A 132 -13.86 -15.11 -9.88
CA LEU A 132 -14.17 -15.18 -8.45
C LEU A 132 -15.66 -15.47 -8.17
N GLY A 133 -16.53 -15.33 -9.18
CA GLY A 133 -17.98 -15.41 -8.99
C GLY A 133 -18.54 -14.26 -8.15
N GLN A 134 -17.86 -13.11 -8.19
CA GLN A 134 -18.16 -11.93 -7.39
C GLN A 134 -19.19 -11.03 -8.09
N ASP A 135 -20.10 -10.42 -7.31
CA ASP A 135 -21.13 -9.51 -7.82
C ASP A 135 -20.54 -8.17 -8.33
N ALA A 136 -21.29 -7.50 -9.23
CA ALA A 136 -21.40 -6.04 -9.41
C ALA A 136 -20.68 -5.20 -8.37
N ASP A 137 -21.41 -5.21 -7.26
CA ASP A 137 -21.48 -4.13 -6.30
C ASP A 137 -20.99 -4.64 -4.94
N ALA A 138 -20.39 -5.84 -4.90
CA ALA A 138 -19.83 -6.45 -3.70
C ALA A 138 -18.52 -5.77 -3.24
N PRO A 139 -17.56 -5.43 -4.13
CA PRO A 139 -16.36 -4.74 -3.69
C PRO A 139 -16.68 -3.35 -3.14
N GLN A 140 -16.03 -3.00 -2.04
CA GLN A 140 -16.03 -1.68 -1.43
C GLN A 140 -14.60 -1.12 -1.50
N GLY A 141 -14.46 0.20 -1.42
CA GLY A 141 -13.13 0.79 -1.53
C GLY A 141 -12.28 0.46 -0.30
N GLY A 142 -11.03 0.12 -0.53
CA GLY A 142 -10.13 -0.49 0.46
C GLY A 142 -9.99 -2.00 0.31
N ASP A 143 -10.94 -2.66 -0.35
CA ASP A 143 -10.82 -4.08 -0.69
C ASP A 143 -9.73 -4.31 -1.74
N GLN A 144 -9.30 -5.57 -1.89
CA GLN A 144 -8.16 -5.92 -2.74
C GLN A 144 -8.41 -7.18 -3.55
N TYR A 145 -8.19 -7.09 -4.87
CA TYR A 145 -7.92 -8.29 -5.67
C TYR A 145 -6.47 -8.70 -5.44
N GLN A 146 -6.24 -9.96 -5.12
CA GLN A 146 -4.94 -10.50 -4.76
C GLN A 146 -4.41 -11.38 -5.87
N ILE A 147 -3.38 -10.91 -6.58
CA ILE A 147 -2.76 -11.63 -7.70
C ILE A 147 -1.47 -12.27 -7.22
N ARG A 148 -1.42 -13.60 -7.18
CA ARG A 148 -0.24 -14.38 -6.77
C ARG A 148 0.37 -15.09 -7.97
N LEU A 149 1.70 -15.06 -8.03
CA LEU A 149 2.49 -15.70 -9.07
C LEU A 149 3.30 -16.87 -8.51
N GLU A 150 3.41 -17.94 -9.29
CA GLU A 150 4.39 -19.02 -9.08
C GLU A 150 5.24 -19.19 -10.32
N LEU A 151 6.56 -19.06 -10.17
CA LEU A 151 7.53 -19.33 -11.22
C LEU A 151 7.97 -20.79 -11.13
N GLU A 152 7.78 -21.55 -12.20
CA GLU A 152 8.30 -22.91 -12.33
C GLU A 152 9.44 -22.94 -13.35
N LEU A 153 10.54 -23.60 -12.96
CA LEU A 153 11.70 -23.81 -13.82
C LEU A 153 11.65 -25.19 -14.50
N THR A 154 12.40 -25.33 -15.60
CA THR A 154 12.50 -26.57 -16.38
C THR A 154 13.07 -27.76 -15.59
N ASP A 155 13.75 -27.49 -14.47
CA ASP A 155 14.26 -28.50 -13.54
C ASP A 155 13.26 -28.90 -12.44
N GLY A 156 12.05 -28.33 -12.46
CA GLY A 156 10.95 -28.64 -11.55
C GLY A 156 10.96 -27.85 -10.24
N ARG A 157 11.91 -26.92 -10.05
CA ARG A 157 11.86 -25.99 -8.91
C ARG A 157 10.73 -24.98 -9.11
N VAL A 158 10.06 -24.63 -8.01
CA VAL A 158 8.98 -23.64 -7.98
C VAL A 158 9.33 -22.53 -7.01
N PHE A 159 9.18 -21.28 -7.43
CA PHE A 159 9.40 -20.07 -6.64
C PHE A 159 8.11 -19.27 -6.52
N GLY A 160 7.87 -18.71 -5.34
CA GLY A 160 6.67 -17.94 -5.03
C GLY A 160 6.81 -17.26 -3.68
N VAL A 161 5.70 -16.76 -3.14
CA VAL A 161 5.65 -16.02 -1.86
C VAL A 161 6.29 -16.80 -0.71
N ASP A 162 6.06 -18.12 -0.65
CA ASP A 162 6.51 -18.97 0.46
C ASP A 162 8.03 -19.20 0.53
N ASN A 163 8.75 -18.93 -0.56
CA ASN A 163 10.20 -19.15 -0.62
C ASN A 163 10.97 -17.94 -1.17
N ALA A 164 10.30 -16.79 -1.29
CA ALA A 164 10.93 -15.53 -1.59
C ALA A 164 11.45 -14.86 -0.31
N GLY A 165 12.77 -14.79 -0.16
CA GLY A 165 13.38 -14.04 0.94
C GLY A 165 13.15 -12.53 0.78
N GLY A 166 12.97 -11.79 1.88
CA GLY A 166 12.68 -10.34 1.83
C GLY A 166 13.72 -9.47 1.08
N ILE A 167 14.93 -9.99 0.87
CA ILE A 167 15.96 -9.31 0.04
C ILE A 167 15.63 -9.30 -1.46
N ILE A 168 14.83 -10.25 -1.95
CA ILE A 168 14.46 -10.33 -3.37
C ILE A 168 13.07 -9.73 -3.67
N THR A 169 12.19 -9.61 -2.67
CA THR A 169 10.83 -9.07 -2.87
C THR A 169 10.81 -7.56 -3.07
N GLY A 170 11.86 -6.83 -2.69
CA GLY A 170 12.03 -5.39 -2.92
C GLY A 170 13.38 -5.02 -3.54
N GLY A 171 13.67 -3.72 -3.59
CA GLY A 171 14.97 -3.20 -4.04
C GLY A 171 15.29 -3.57 -5.50
N PHE A 172 16.53 -4.01 -5.75
CA PHE A 172 17.00 -4.30 -7.11
C PHE A 172 16.25 -5.44 -7.80
N PHE A 173 15.85 -6.46 -7.03
CA PHE A 173 15.20 -7.65 -7.58
C PHE A 173 13.70 -7.43 -7.78
N ASN A 174 13.02 -6.67 -6.91
CA ASN A 174 11.61 -6.28 -7.09
C ASN A 174 10.70 -7.46 -7.50
N SER A 175 10.88 -8.61 -6.83
CA SER A 175 10.25 -9.88 -7.18
C SER A 175 9.26 -10.32 -6.09
N PRO A 176 8.12 -9.63 -5.93
CA PRO A 176 7.21 -9.84 -4.81
C PRO A 176 6.40 -11.14 -4.90
N PHE A 177 6.21 -11.70 -6.10
CA PHE A 177 5.32 -12.85 -6.38
C PHE A 177 3.86 -12.66 -5.94
N PHE A 178 3.49 -11.46 -5.48
CA PHE A 178 2.17 -11.13 -4.96
C PHE A 178 1.91 -9.65 -5.18
N TYR A 179 0.71 -9.33 -5.69
CA TYR A 179 0.29 -7.97 -5.98
C TYR A 179 -1.12 -7.77 -5.47
N ASN A 180 -1.38 -6.59 -4.90
CA ASN A 180 -2.73 -6.13 -4.61
C ASN A 180 -3.15 -5.18 -5.73
N ALA A 181 -4.29 -5.46 -6.34
CA ALA A 181 -5.03 -4.45 -7.08
C ALA A 181 -6.08 -3.84 -6.14
N ASN A 182 -5.90 -2.58 -5.76
CA ASN A 182 -6.70 -1.94 -4.72
C ASN A 182 -8.00 -1.43 -5.32
N VAL A 183 -9.12 -1.74 -4.69
CA VAL A 183 -10.40 -1.12 -5.00
C VAL A 183 -10.38 0.30 -4.49
N THR A 184 -10.48 1.27 -5.40
CA THR A 184 -10.41 2.69 -5.08
C THR A 184 -11.77 3.35 -5.29
N CYS A 185 -12.00 4.46 -4.59
CA CYS A 185 -13.20 5.25 -4.76
C CYS A 185 -12.88 6.48 -5.61
N PRO A 186 -13.36 6.57 -6.86
CA PRO A 186 -13.05 7.70 -7.71
C PRO A 186 -13.67 8.99 -7.14
N PHE A 187 -12.89 10.07 -7.18
CA PHE A 187 -13.32 11.40 -6.77
C PHE A 187 -13.97 12.12 -7.96
N ASP A 188 -15.26 12.41 -7.88
CA ASP A 188 -15.97 13.15 -8.95
C ASP A 188 -15.88 14.67 -8.77
N THR A 189 -15.70 15.12 -7.52
CA THR A 189 -15.75 16.53 -7.12
C THR A 189 -14.83 16.79 -5.92
N SER A 190 -14.04 17.86 -5.94
CA SER A 190 -13.24 18.25 -4.78
C SER A 190 -14.14 18.73 -3.62
N LEU A 191 -13.82 18.31 -2.39
CA LEU A 191 -14.41 18.84 -1.14
C LEU A 191 -13.62 20.04 -0.58
N ALA A 192 -12.69 20.61 -1.34
CA ALA A 192 -12.01 21.83 -0.95
C ALA A 192 -12.94 23.04 -1.12
N GLU A 193 -13.60 23.42 -0.02
CA GLU A 193 -14.54 24.53 0.03
C GLU A 193 -14.61 25.12 1.44
N THR A 194 -15.47 26.12 1.63
CA THR A 194 -15.81 26.64 2.96
C THR A 194 -17.17 26.10 3.40
N PHE A 195 -17.15 25.26 4.42
CA PHE A 195 -18.34 24.72 5.05
C PHE A 195 -18.81 25.65 6.17
N SER A 196 -20.12 25.77 6.35
CA SER A 196 -20.67 26.23 7.63
C SER A 196 -20.89 25.04 8.54
N TYR A 197 -20.64 25.20 9.83
CA TYR A 197 -20.89 24.12 10.79
C TYR A 197 -21.61 24.61 12.04
N THR A 198 -22.26 23.68 12.72
CA THR A 198 -22.74 23.85 14.10
C THR A 198 -22.32 22.66 14.95
N SER A 199 -21.46 22.92 15.93
CA SER A 199 -20.97 21.95 16.90
C SER A 199 -21.86 21.95 18.13
N TYR A 200 -22.18 20.79 18.67
CA TYR A 200 -23.02 20.61 19.86
C TYR A 200 -22.65 19.28 20.55
N ASP A 201 -23.27 19.03 21.70
CA ASP A 201 -22.95 17.89 22.57
C ASP A 201 -21.44 17.75 22.86
N MET A 202 -20.75 18.90 22.93
CA MET A 202 -19.32 18.97 23.23
C MET A 202 -19.08 18.54 24.68
N GLY A 203 -18.17 17.58 24.86
CA GLY A 203 -17.83 17.01 26.16
C GLY A 203 -16.31 17.04 26.34
N PRO A 204 -15.79 17.56 27.46
CA PRO A 204 -14.37 17.54 27.73
C PRO A 204 -13.97 16.12 28.14
N GLY A 205 -12.87 15.64 27.58
CA GLY A 205 -12.22 14.39 27.94
C GLY A 205 -11.40 14.49 29.23
N ASP A 206 -10.59 13.47 29.47
CA ASP A 206 -9.66 13.42 30.60
C ASP A 206 -8.44 14.33 30.40
N GLY A 207 -8.29 14.94 29.22
CA GLY A 207 -7.16 15.74 28.76
C GLY A 207 -7.13 17.20 29.25
N SER A 208 -7.94 17.59 30.24
CA SER A 208 -8.27 18.98 30.58
C SER A 208 -7.14 20.02 30.76
N GLY A 209 -5.85 19.66 30.72
CA GLY A 209 -4.73 20.60 30.73
C GLY A 209 -4.66 21.52 31.96
N GLY A 210 -5.51 21.29 32.97
CA GLY A 210 -5.77 22.21 34.07
C GLY A 210 -6.62 23.45 33.72
N GLN A 211 -7.08 23.59 32.47
CA GLN A 211 -8.05 24.60 32.08
C GLN A 211 -9.47 24.17 32.51
N GLN A 212 -10.32 25.16 32.75
CA GLN A 212 -11.72 24.90 33.11
C GLN A 212 -12.58 24.99 31.85
N ALA A 213 -13.19 23.88 31.46
CA ALA A 213 -14.18 23.86 30.37
C ALA A 213 -15.41 24.70 30.75
N THR A 214 -15.81 25.62 29.88
CA THR A 214 -16.86 26.62 30.18
C THR A 214 -17.94 26.75 29.10
N GLY A 215 -17.62 26.50 27.83
CA GLY A 215 -18.57 26.38 26.73
C GLY A 215 -19.10 24.94 26.63
N PHE A 216 -20.42 24.78 26.56
CA PHE A 216 -21.09 23.49 26.27
C PHE A 216 -22.35 23.72 25.42
N GLY A 217 -22.45 24.91 24.80
CA GLY A 217 -23.58 25.27 23.96
C GLY A 217 -23.32 24.90 22.51
N PRO A 218 -24.32 25.04 21.64
CA PRO A 218 -24.04 24.98 20.22
C PRO A 218 -23.10 26.13 19.82
N TYR A 219 -22.03 25.81 19.08
CA TYR A 219 -21.09 26.77 18.51
C TYR A 219 -21.18 26.69 16.99
N SER A 220 -21.45 27.82 16.32
CA SER A 220 -21.57 27.86 14.86
C SER A 220 -20.51 28.77 14.28
N SER A 221 -19.81 28.28 13.25
CA SER A 221 -18.80 29.05 12.52
C SER A 221 -18.65 28.46 11.11
N THR A 222 -17.53 28.77 10.46
CA THR A 222 -17.15 28.21 9.17
C THR A 222 -15.80 27.54 9.26
N ILE A 223 -15.57 26.53 8.42
CA ILE A 223 -14.28 25.87 8.26
C ILE A 223 -13.95 25.76 6.78
N THR A 224 -12.71 26.05 6.40
CA THR A 224 -12.26 25.96 5.01
C THR A 224 -11.29 24.81 4.88
N TRP A 225 -11.63 23.85 4.02
CA TRP A 225 -10.72 22.76 3.64
C TRP A 225 -9.98 23.13 2.36
N THR A 226 -8.70 22.78 2.30
CA THR A 226 -7.83 23.14 1.18
C THR A 226 -7.14 21.92 0.61
N GLU A 227 -7.11 21.81 -0.72
CA GLU A 227 -6.39 20.74 -1.43
C GLU A 227 -4.93 20.62 -0.96
N GLN A 228 -4.41 19.41 -0.95
CA GLN A 228 -3.02 19.10 -0.61
C GLN A 228 -2.28 18.63 -1.86
N PHE A 229 -0.99 18.92 -1.89
CA PHE A 229 -0.09 18.60 -3.00
C PHE A 229 1.12 17.85 -2.46
N ASP A 230 1.65 16.93 -3.25
CA ASP A 230 2.87 16.21 -2.91
C ASP A 230 4.13 17.07 -3.13
N GLU A 231 5.31 16.45 -2.97
CA GLU A 231 6.59 17.17 -3.12
C GLU A 231 6.89 17.63 -4.56
N ASP A 232 6.15 17.09 -5.54
CA ASP A 232 6.27 17.40 -6.97
C ASP A 232 5.16 18.36 -7.46
N ASP A 233 4.36 18.93 -6.54
CA ASP A 233 3.22 19.83 -6.82
C ASP A 233 2.06 19.11 -7.54
N GLU A 234 1.97 17.78 -7.41
CA GLU A 234 0.84 17.00 -7.89
C GLU A 234 -0.27 16.94 -6.83
N LEU A 235 -1.52 17.12 -7.26
CA LEU A 235 -2.69 17.09 -6.38
C LEU A 235 -2.83 15.71 -5.74
N ILE A 236 -2.90 15.68 -4.41
CA ILE A 236 -3.26 14.46 -3.65
C ILE A 236 -4.78 14.44 -3.53
N GLU A 237 -5.45 13.73 -4.44
CA GLU A 237 -6.90 13.63 -4.48
C GLU A 237 -7.48 13.11 -3.15
N GLY A 238 -8.58 13.71 -2.71
CA GLY A 238 -9.25 13.36 -1.46
C GLY A 238 -8.56 13.84 -0.18
N LEU A 239 -7.34 14.39 -0.24
CA LEU A 239 -6.64 14.88 0.95
C LEU A 239 -6.78 16.40 1.10
N TYR A 240 -7.29 16.83 2.25
CA TYR A 240 -7.55 18.23 2.53
C TYR A 240 -6.89 18.69 3.83
N GLY A 241 -6.22 19.84 3.81
CA GLY A 241 -5.79 20.52 5.02
C GLY A 241 -7.00 21.05 5.79
N THR A 242 -7.01 20.86 7.11
CA THR A 242 -8.06 21.38 8.00
C THR A 242 -7.49 22.34 9.05
N PRO A 243 -8.10 23.51 9.27
CA PRO A 243 -7.64 24.46 10.28
C PRO A 243 -8.11 24.12 11.69
N ASP A 244 -8.98 23.12 11.85
CA ASP A 244 -9.49 22.67 13.15
C ASP A 244 -10.09 21.26 13.05
N PHE A 245 -9.60 20.31 13.85
CA PHE A 245 -10.22 18.99 13.99
C PHE A 245 -11.44 18.98 14.90
N SER A 246 -11.56 19.98 15.77
CA SER A 246 -12.54 19.99 16.87
C SER A 246 -13.80 20.80 16.56
N PHE A 247 -13.87 21.39 15.36
CA PHE A 247 -14.95 22.27 14.93
C PHE A 247 -15.29 23.32 16.01
N GLY A 248 -14.28 24.03 16.50
CA GLY A 248 -14.42 25.13 17.43
C GLY A 248 -14.48 24.76 18.91
N MET A 249 -14.42 23.47 19.28
CA MET A 249 -14.45 23.09 20.70
C MET A 249 -13.29 23.72 21.48
N PHE A 250 -12.08 23.75 20.93
CA PHE A 250 -10.94 24.35 21.64
C PHE A 250 -11.14 25.84 21.89
N GLU A 251 -11.74 26.57 20.94
CA GLU A 251 -12.05 27.98 21.10
C GLU A 251 -13.19 28.22 22.10
N ASP A 252 -14.32 27.52 21.96
CA ASP A 252 -15.54 27.77 22.74
C ASP A 252 -15.47 27.16 24.16
N VAL A 253 -14.97 25.94 24.27
CA VAL A 253 -14.97 25.16 25.52
C VAL A 253 -13.75 25.46 26.36
N TRP A 254 -12.57 25.40 25.75
CA TRP A 254 -11.27 25.53 26.42
C TRP A 254 -10.74 26.97 26.43
N GLY A 255 -11.20 27.84 25.52
CA GLY A 255 -10.65 29.17 25.35
C GLY A 255 -9.21 29.14 24.80
N ASP A 256 -8.92 28.15 23.96
CA ASP A 256 -7.63 27.88 23.33
C ASP A 256 -7.70 28.09 21.80
N SER A 257 -6.54 28.04 21.16
CA SER A 257 -6.42 27.97 19.70
C SER A 257 -7.06 26.70 19.12
N PRO A 258 -7.60 26.75 17.89
CA PRO A 258 -8.12 25.59 17.17
C PRO A 258 -7.22 24.35 17.22
N ALA A 259 -7.82 23.17 17.19
CA ALA A 259 -7.08 21.91 17.20
C ALA A 259 -6.47 21.65 15.82
N THR A 260 -5.23 22.07 15.59
CA THR A 260 -4.58 21.97 14.28
C THR A 260 -3.06 21.96 14.37
N SER A 261 -2.43 21.53 13.27
CA SER A 261 -0.98 21.56 13.06
C SER A 261 -0.68 21.69 11.56
N PRO A 262 0.58 21.89 11.14
CA PRO A 262 0.93 21.88 9.72
C PRO A 262 0.56 20.61 8.96
N ASN A 263 0.37 19.48 9.67
CA ASN A 263 -0.01 18.20 9.09
C ASN A 263 -1.47 17.82 9.41
N ALA A 264 -2.28 18.77 9.91
CA ALA A 264 -3.68 18.51 10.20
C ALA A 264 -4.47 18.39 8.89
N GLN A 265 -4.89 17.18 8.58
CA GLN A 265 -5.50 16.85 7.30
C GLN A 265 -6.74 15.96 7.49
N ILE A 266 -7.62 15.94 6.50
CA ILE A 266 -8.76 15.04 6.41
C ILE A 266 -8.65 14.34 5.07
N LEU A 267 -8.56 13.01 5.11
CA LEU A 267 -8.63 12.17 3.93
C LEU A 267 -10.10 11.76 3.73
N TRP A 268 -10.67 12.16 2.62
CA TRP A 268 -11.88 11.52 2.10
C TRP A 268 -11.50 10.20 1.44
N PHE A 269 -12.01 9.11 1.99
CA PHE A 269 -11.85 7.78 1.43
C PHE A 269 -13.21 7.11 1.38
N CYS A 270 -13.78 6.97 0.17
CA CYS A 270 -15.09 6.34 -0.04
C CYS A 270 -16.23 7.03 0.73
N SER A 271 -16.84 6.36 1.69
CA SER A 271 -17.90 6.90 2.55
C SER A 271 -17.36 7.46 3.87
N GLU A 272 -16.04 7.55 4.03
CA GLU A 272 -15.38 7.97 5.27
C GLU A 272 -14.64 9.30 5.13
N LEU A 273 -14.58 10.03 6.24
CA LEU A 273 -13.68 11.16 6.45
C LEU A 273 -12.71 10.76 7.56
N LEU A 274 -11.45 10.61 7.20
CA LEU A 274 -10.39 10.09 8.06
C LEU A 274 -9.42 11.22 8.42
N PRO A 275 -9.48 11.76 9.66
CA PRO A 275 -8.46 12.68 10.13
C PRO A 275 -7.06 12.07 10.03
N GLN A 276 -6.13 12.80 9.42
CA GLN A 276 -4.73 12.44 9.25
C GLN A 276 -3.84 13.43 10.00
N GLY A 277 -2.75 12.93 10.56
CA GLY A 277 -1.86 13.72 11.40
C GLY A 277 -2.38 13.90 12.82
N ALA A 278 -2.08 15.05 13.42
CA ALA A 278 -2.43 15.37 14.79
C ALA A 278 -2.55 16.90 14.96
N ASP A 279 -3.13 17.33 16.08
CA ASP A 279 -3.16 18.74 16.46
C ASP A 279 -1.83 19.21 17.10
N GLN A 280 -1.81 20.46 17.60
CA GLN A 280 -0.65 21.07 18.25
C GLN A 280 -0.19 20.37 19.54
N TYR A 281 -1.03 19.50 20.10
CA TYR A 281 -0.76 18.70 21.29
C TYR A 281 -0.38 17.25 20.96
N SER A 282 -0.28 16.93 19.66
CA SER A 282 -0.05 15.58 19.14
C SER A 282 -1.24 14.64 19.37
N ASP A 283 -2.44 15.18 19.55
CA ASP A 283 -3.65 14.39 19.67
C ASP A 283 -4.19 14.05 18.28
N SER A 284 -4.55 12.78 18.08
CA SER A 284 -5.27 12.32 16.89
C SER A 284 -6.77 12.35 17.11
N TYR A 285 -7.52 12.38 15.99
CA TYR A 285 -8.97 12.48 15.97
C TYR A 285 -9.56 11.31 15.19
N THR A 286 -10.74 10.86 15.60
CA THR A 286 -11.54 9.88 14.89
C THR A 286 -12.88 10.50 14.60
N TYR A 287 -13.31 10.45 13.33
CA TYR A 287 -14.61 10.91 12.90
C TYR A 287 -15.51 9.72 12.59
N THR A 288 -16.79 9.86 12.87
CA THR A 288 -17.84 8.90 12.53
C THR A 288 -18.98 9.69 11.92
N ILE A 289 -19.24 9.46 10.64
CA ILE A 289 -20.41 10.04 9.97
C ILE A 289 -21.64 9.28 10.45
N THR A 290 -22.57 9.99 11.09
CA THR A 290 -23.79 9.38 11.63
C THR A 290 -25.02 9.63 10.77
N ASN A 291 -24.98 10.64 9.90
CA ASN A 291 -26.08 10.98 9.01
C ASN A 291 -25.59 11.87 7.86
N VAL A 292 -26.20 11.74 6.69
CA VAL A 292 -26.09 12.70 5.58
C VAL A 292 -27.49 12.96 5.04
N ASP A 293 -27.93 14.21 5.12
CA ASP A 293 -29.22 14.67 4.60
C ASP A 293 -29.01 15.87 3.69
N GLY A 294 -29.02 15.61 2.38
CA GLY A 294 -28.76 16.59 1.33
C GLY A 294 -27.47 17.37 1.58
N PRO A 295 -27.54 18.67 1.92
CA PRO A 295 -26.35 19.50 2.07
C PRO A 295 -25.66 19.36 3.44
N THR A 296 -26.24 18.63 4.39
CA THR A 296 -25.71 18.55 5.77
C THR A 296 -25.27 17.14 6.10
N MET A 297 -24.04 17.01 6.58
CA MET A 297 -23.44 15.79 7.11
C MET A 297 -23.26 15.95 8.62
N THR A 298 -23.77 15.01 9.39
CA THR A 298 -23.56 14.96 10.84
C THR A 298 -22.39 14.04 11.15
N ILE A 299 -21.38 14.57 11.83
CA ILE A 299 -20.17 13.87 12.23
C ILE A 299 -20.08 13.87 13.74
N MET A 300 -19.90 12.70 14.35
CA MET A 300 -19.39 12.60 15.72
C MET A 300 -17.87 12.47 15.65
N TRP A 301 -17.15 13.22 16.48
CA TRP A 301 -15.69 13.13 16.54
C TRP A 301 -15.22 12.95 17.98
N VAL A 302 -14.10 12.23 18.14
CA VAL A 302 -13.43 12.05 19.44
C VAL A 302 -11.92 12.17 19.26
N ASN A 303 -11.23 12.78 20.23
CA ASN A 303 -9.76 12.83 20.24
C ASN A 303 -9.14 11.78 21.20
N THR A 304 -7.80 11.70 21.21
CA THR A 304 -7.07 10.72 22.05
C THR A 304 -7.32 10.83 23.56
N TRP A 305 -7.78 11.99 24.04
CA TRP A 305 -8.10 12.22 25.46
C TRP A 305 -9.58 12.10 25.78
N GLY A 306 -10.42 11.80 24.79
CA GLY A 306 -11.86 11.66 24.95
C GLY A 306 -12.61 12.99 24.92
N ASP A 307 -12.00 14.09 24.47
CA ASP A 307 -12.79 15.24 24.03
C ASP A 307 -13.65 14.77 22.87
N ILE A 308 -14.93 15.14 22.91
CA ILE A 308 -15.94 14.65 21.99
C ILE A 308 -16.84 15.80 21.57
N GLY A 309 -17.36 15.73 20.35
CA GLY A 309 -18.41 16.62 19.88
C GLY A 309 -19.18 16.01 18.72
N THR A 310 -20.37 16.55 18.50
CA THR A 310 -21.15 16.32 17.29
C THR A 310 -21.17 17.60 16.48
N VAL A 311 -20.97 17.50 15.17
CA VAL A 311 -21.01 18.64 14.26
C VAL A 311 -21.96 18.35 13.11
N ASP A 312 -22.86 19.30 12.84
CA ASP A 312 -23.58 19.37 11.56
C ASP A 312 -22.76 20.25 10.62
N LEU A 313 -22.18 19.64 9.59
CA LEU A 313 -21.33 20.26 8.57
C LEU A 313 -22.12 20.44 7.27
N THR A 314 -22.29 21.69 6.82
CA THR A 314 -23.09 22.04 5.65
C THR A 314 -22.22 22.62 4.54
N ARG A 315 -22.34 22.09 3.32
CA ARG A 315 -21.57 22.53 2.13
C ARG A 315 -21.90 23.95 1.70
N GLU A 316 -20.95 24.58 1.00
CA GLU A 316 -21.12 25.92 0.47
C GLU A 316 -22.32 25.98 -0.49
N GLY A 317 -23.12 27.04 -0.38
CA GLY A 317 -24.29 27.23 -1.24
C GLY A 317 -25.42 26.22 -1.06
N ASN A 318 -25.38 25.38 -0.01
CA ASN A 318 -26.29 24.23 0.19
C ASN A 318 -26.21 23.21 -0.97
N ALA A 319 -25.01 22.97 -1.50
CA ALA A 319 -24.78 21.83 -2.37
C ALA A 319 -24.98 20.52 -1.59
N ASP A 320 -25.54 19.50 -2.22
CA ASP A 320 -25.67 18.19 -1.60
C ASP A 320 -24.28 17.54 -1.43
N TRP A 321 -24.11 16.78 -0.34
CA TRP A 321 -22.95 15.89 -0.21
C TRP A 321 -22.97 14.81 -1.29
N PRO A 322 -21.80 14.33 -1.76
CA PRO A 322 -21.73 13.21 -2.69
C PRO A 322 -22.57 12.02 -2.19
N ILE A 323 -23.31 11.39 -3.11
CA ILE A 323 -24.25 10.30 -2.79
C ILE A 323 -23.55 9.14 -2.06
N ILE A 324 -22.25 8.94 -2.29
CA ILE A 324 -21.49 7.87 -1.64
C ILE A 324 -21.43 7.99 -0.10
N PHE A 325 -21.72 9.16 0.47
CA PHE A 325 -21.84 9.31 1.93
C PHE A 325 -23.27 9.07 2.46
N GLY A 326 -24.28 9.13 1.58
CA GLY A 326 -25.65 8.78 1.91
C GLY A 326 -25.82 7.28 1.68
N GLY A 327 -25.71 6.48 2.74
CA GLY A 327 -25.83 5.02 2.67
C GLY A 327 -26.98 4.58 1.76
N THR A 328 -26.74 3.55 0.94
CA THR A 328 -27.77 2.99 0.09
C THR A 328 -28.90 2.44 0.96
N ASP A 329 -30.11 2.95 0.75
CA ASP A 329 -31.36 2.29 1.17
C ASP A 329 -31.42 0.83 0.68
#